data_AF-A0A0B8P0M7-F1
#
_entry.id   AF-A0A0B8P0M7-F1
#
_cell.length_a   1.000
_cell.length_b   1.000
_cell.length_c   1.000
_cell.angle_alpha   90.00
_cell.angle_beta   90.00
_cell.angle_gamma   90.00
#
_symmetry.space_group_name_H-M   'P 1'
#
loop_
_entity.id
_entity.type
_entity.pdbx_description
1 polymer ?
#
loop_
_entity_poly.entity_id
_entity_poly.type
_entity_poly.pdbx_seq_one_letter_code
_entity_poly.pdbx_strand_id
1 'polypeptide(L)'
;MLKHNGLHVELIINRQGKIGKTDLSHIDDIQVESAASTIMDLEDSIAAVDAEDKVDAYRNWLGLVTGSLSANFEKGGVHHIRRLEGDRTYDGRRGEDYNLHGRSLLLIRNVGHLMSSDLVTMANGEMAPEA
;
A
#
# COMPACT_ATOMS: atom_id res chain seq x y z
N MET A 1 -18.93 -12.67 0.42
CA MET A 1 -18.43 -11.54 -0.40
C MET A 1 -19.53 -11.02 -1.31
N LEU A 2 -19.73 -9.70 -1.35
CA LEU A 2 -20.67 -9.00 -2.24
C LEU A 2 -19.88 -8.18 -3.26
N LYS A 3 -20.48 -7.91 -4.43
CA LYS A 3 -19.92 -7.01 -5.45
C LYS A 3 -21.01 -6.11 -6.01
N HIS A 4 -20.77 -4.80 -6.02
CA HIS A 4 -21.69 -3.81 -6.55
C HIS A 4 -20.91 -2.66 -7.21
N ASN A 5 -21.32 -2.22 -8.40
CA ASN A 5 -20.61 -1.20 -9.19
C ASN A 5 -19.11 -1.50 -9.39
N GLY A 6 -18.74 -2.78 -9.50
CA GLY A 6 -17.35 -3.20 -9.66
C GLY A 6 -16.55 -3.32 -8.37
N LEU A 7 -17.05 -2.80 -7.24
CA LEU A 7 -16.38 -2.81 -5.94
C LEU A 7 -16.88 -3.94 -5.03
N HIS A 8 -15.99 -4.47 -4.21
CA HIS A 8 -16.26 -5.56 -3.28
C HIS A 8 -16.61 -5.07 -1.86
N VAL A 9 -17.50 -5.80 -1.20
CA VAL A 9 -17.85 -5.63 0.22
C VAL A 9 -17.85 -6.99 0.92
N GLU A 10 -17.07 -7.09 1.98
CA GLU A 10 -17.00 -8.26 2.85
C GLU A 10 -17.79 -8.01 4.14
N LEU A 11 -18.68 -8.94 4.46
CA LEU A 11 -19.36 -8.98 5.76
C LEU A 11 -18.61 -9.99 6.62
N ILE A 12 -17.98 -9.51 7.70
CA ILE A 12 -17.33 -10.38 8.67
C ILE A 12 -18.39 -10.81 9.67
N ILE A 13 -18.76 -12.09 9.65
CA ILE A 13 -19.78 -12.65 10.53
C ILE A 13 -19.08 -13.41 11.65
N ASN A 14 -19.18 -12.90 12.88
CA ASN A 14 -18.61 -13.54 14.06
C ASN A 14 -19.49 -13.27 15.28
N ARG A 15 -20.25 -14.30 15.70
CA ARG A 15 -21.14 -14.22 16.85
C ARG A 15 -20.42 -13.99 18.18
N GLN A 16 -19.16 -14.38 18.28
CA GLN A 16 -18.33 -14.15 19.47
C GLN A 16 -17.52 -12.84 19.36
N GLY A 17 -17.64 -12.15 18.23
CA GLY A 17 -16.97 -10.90 17.94
C GLY A 17 -17.38 -9.77 18.87
N LYS A 18 -16.57 -8.70 18.88
CA LYS A 18 -16.79 -7.55 19.76
C LYS A 18 -18.13 -6.87 19.48
N ILE A 19 -18.50 -6.77 18.22
CA ILE A 19 -19.73 -6.15 17.70
C ILE A 19 -20.76 -7.23 17.35
N GLY A 20 -20.32 -8.34 16.74
CA GLY A 20 -21.22 -9.40 16.26
C GLY A 20 -22.00 -10.12 17.36
N LYS A 21 -21.50 -10.12 18.60
CA LYS A 21 -22.27 -10.65 19.76
C LYS A 21 -23.52 -9.84 20.10
N THR A 22 -23.57 -8.57 19.70
CA THR A 22 -24.71 -7.66 19.92
C THR A 22 -25.51 -7.38 18.66
N ASP A 23 -24.97 -7.68 17.47
CA ASP A 23 -25.66 -7.53 16.20
C ASP A 23 -26.66 -8.68 15.95
N LEU A 24 -27.85 -8.35 15.44
CA LEU A 24 -28.92 -9.32 15.16
C LEU A 24 -28.53 -10.35 14.09
N SER A 25 -27.69 -9.95 13.14
CA SER A 25 -27.19 -10.81 12.06
C SER A 25 -25.76 -11.32 12.34
N HIS A 26 -25.23 -11.05 13.53
CA HIS A 26 -23.87 -11.38 13.95
C HIS A 26 -22.76 -10.79 13.09
N ILE A 27 -23.02 -9.66 12.43
CA ILE A 27 -22.01 -8.92 11.69
C ILE A 27 -21.07 -8.23 12.69
N ASP A 28 -19.80 -8.58 12.64
CA ASP A 28 -18.74 -8.03 13.48
C ASP A 28 -17.99 -6.87 12.81
N ASP A 29 -17.93 -6.88 11.47
CA ASP A 29 -17.32 -5.80 10.68
C ASP A 29 -17.83 -5.82 9.23
N ILE A 30 -17.68 -4.69 8.54
CA ILE A 30 -17.96 -4.55 7.11
C ILE A 30 -16.72 -3.95 6.45
N GLN A 31 -16.00 -4.76 5.67
CA GLN A 31 -14.81 -4.30 4.95
C GLN A 31 -15.16 -3.95 3.51
N VAL A 32 -14.78 -2.74 3.10
CA VAL A 32 -15.11 -2.19 1.78
C VAL A 32 -13.82 -2.02 0.97
N GLU A 33 -13.82 -2.56 -0.24
CA GLU A 33 -12.76 -2.27 -1.22
C GLU A 33 -12.72 -0.76 -1.48
N SER A 34 -11.56 -0.15 -1.24
CA SER A 34 -11.44 1.31 -1.18
C SER A 34 -10.38 1.82 -2.15
N ALA A 35 -9.13 1.98 -1.71
CA ALA A 35 -8.05 2.49 -2.54
C ALA A 35 -7.65 1.47 -3.62
N ALA A 36 -8.39 1.46 -4.74
CA ALA A 36 -8.13 0.59 -5.88
C ALA A 36 -6.76 0.87 -6.52
N SER A 37 -6.32 2.13 -6.47
CA SER A 37 -4.97 2.56 -6.81
C SER A 37 -4.38 3.53 -5.77
N THR A 38 -3.07 3.51 -5.62
CA THR A 38 -2.31 4.43 -4.78
C THR A 38 -1.12 4.97 -5.57
N ILE A 39 -0.93 6.29 -5.52
CA ILE A 39 0.26 6.94 -6.08
C ILE A 39 1.32 7.02 -4.97
N MET A 40 2.44 6.34 -5.18
CA MET A 40 3.63 6.45 -4.36
C MET A 40 4.42 7.66 -4.86
N ASP A 41 4.49 8.67 -4.02
CA ASP A 41 4.87 10.00 -4.44
C ASP A 41 6.33 10.31 -4.14
N LEU A 42 7.10 10.63 -5.18
CA LEU A 42 8.49 11.09 -5.09
C LEU A 42 8.64 12.57 -5.48
N GLU A 43 7.53 13.31 -5.52
CA GLU A 43 7.47 14.72 -5.91
C GLU A 43 7.01 15.58 -4.71
N ASP A 44 5.84 16.23 -4.79
CA ASP A 44 5.51 17.36 -3.90
C ASP A 44 5.20 17.00 -2.44
N SER A 45 4.98 15.72 -2.11
CA SER A 45 4.69 15.32 -0.72
C SER A 45 5.92 14.90 0.09
N ILE A 46 7.11 14.91 -0.52
CA ILE A 46 8.37 14.61 0.17
C ILE A 46 9.38 15.75 -0.01
N ALA A 47 10.36 15.81 0.89
CA ALA A 47 11.58 16.58 0.69
C ALA A 47 12.71 15.57 0.46
N ALA A 48 13.23 15.52 -0.76
CA ALA A 48 14.39 14.71 -1.11
C ALA A 48 15.37 15.56 -1.93
N VAL A 49 16.37 16.12 -1.27
CA VAL A 49 17.18 17.23 -1.83
C VAL A 49 18.59 16.83 -2.20
N ASP A 50 19.04 15.65 -1.77
CA ASP A 50 20.35 15.09 -2.06
C ASP A 50 20.26 13.58 -2.36
N ALA A 51 21.40 12.99 -2.71
CA ALA A 51 21.48 11.58 -3.03
C ALA A 51 21.04 10.65 -1.89
N GLU A 52 21.23 11.01 -0.62
CA GLU A 52 20.86 10.18 0.52
C GLU A 52 19.33 10.07 0.63
N ASP A 53 18.64 11.20 0.57
CA ASP A 53 17.18 11.24 0.59
C ASP A 53 16.57 10.46 -0.58
N LYS A 54 17.15 10.62 -1.78
CA LYS A 54 16.67 9.94 -3.00
C LYS A 54 16.83 8.43 -2.88
N VAL A 55 17.96 7.96 -2.36
CA VAL A 55 18.20 6.54 -2.11
C VAL A 55 17.21 5.97 -1.09
N ASP A 56 16.86 6.72 -0.05
CA ASP A 56 15.84 6.30 0.92
C ASP A 56 14.46 6.13 0.28
N ALA A 57 14.07 7.09 -0.56
CA ALA A 57 12.81 7.04 -1.30
C ALA A 57 12.78 5.86 -2.30
N TYR A 58 13.88 5.63 -3.03
CA TYR A 58 14.01 4.49 -3.93
C TYR A 58 14.03 3.15 -3.21
N ARG A 59 14.61 3.09 -2.00
CA ARG A 59 14.60 1.87 -1.18
C ARG A 59 13.18 1.51 -0.74
N ASN A 60 12.38 2.50 -0.35
CA ASN A 60 10.97 2.29 -0.04
C ASN A 60 10.19 1.79 -1.27
N TRP A 61 10.38 2.44 -2.43
CA TRP A 61 9.77 1.99 -3.68
C TRP A 61 10.17 0.56 -4.05
N LEU A 62 11.46 0.22 -3.97
CA LEU A 62 11.98 -1.13 -4.22
C LEU A 62 11.32 -2.16 -3.29
N GLY A 63 11.20 -1.83 -2.01
CA GLY A 63 10.52 -2.69 -1.04
C GLY A 63 9.05 -2.92 -1.38
N LEU A 64 8.35 -1.89 -1.89
CA LEU A 64 6.96 -2.00 -2.33
C LEU A 64 6.82 -2.93 -3.53
N VAL A 65 7.62 -2.73 -4.59
CA VAL A 65 7.52 -3.53 -5.82
C VAL A 65 8.00 -4.97 -5.66
N THR A 66 8.94 -5.22 -4.73
CA THR A 66 9.41 -6.58 -4.42
C THR A 66 8.57 -7.28 -3.35
N GLY A 67 7.63 -6.58 -2.71
CA GLY A 67 6.80 -7.14 -1.64
C GLY A 67 7.50 -7.26 -0.28
N SER A 68 8.70 -6.70 -0.14
CA SER A 68 9.57 -6.87 1.04
C SER A 68 9.50 -5.73 2.06
N LEU A 69 8.81 -4.62 1.75
CA LEU A 69 8.72 -3.47 2.65
C LEU A 69 8.06 -3.83 3.98
N SER A 70 8.67 -3.38 5.08
CA SER A 70 8.11 -3.50 6.42
C SER A 70 8.48 -2.29 7.27
N ALA A 71 7.65 -2.00 8.27
CA ALA A 71 7.87 -0.91 9.22
C ALA A 71 7.68 -1.39 10.65
N ASN A 72 8.64 -1.05 11.51
CA ASN A 72 8.58 -1.33 12.95
C ASN A 72 8.14 -0.07 13.69
N PHE A 73 7.14 -0.18 14.55
CA PHE A 73 6.65 0.95 15.34
C PHE A 73 6.11 0.47 16.69
N GLU A 74 6.07 1.37 17.67
CA GLU A 74 5.50 1.09 18.99
C GLU A 74 4.06 1.60 19.08
N LYS A 75 3.18 0.82 19.69
CA LYS A 75 1.81 1.24 20.01
C LYS A 75 1.42 0.69 21.38
N GLY A 76 1.24 1.60 22.34
CA GLY A 76 0.85 1.24 23.70
C GLY A 76 1.88 0.39 24.45
N GLY A 77 3.19 0.67 24.28
CA GLY A 77 4.25 -0.10 24.93
C GLY A 77 4.65 -1.38 24.21
N VAL A 78 4.00 -1.72 23.10
CA VAL A 78 4.24 -2.96 22.35
C VAL A 78 4.79 -2.64 20.96
N HIS A 79 5.87 -3.32 20.59
CA HIS A 79 6.43 -3.24 19.25
C HIS A 79 5.60 -4.06 18.26
N HIS A 80 5.29 -3.44 17.12
CA HIS A 80 4.57 -4.04 16.00
C HIS A 80 5.41 -3.96 14.73
N ILE A 81 5.26 -4.98 13.88
CA ILE A 81 5.83 -5.00 12.53
C ILE A 81 4.68 -5.00 11.53
N ARG A 82 4.57 -3.96 10.72
CA ARG A 82 3.62 -3.90 9.59
C ARG A 82 4.31 -4.34 8.30
N ARG A 83 3.60 -5.14 7.52
CA ARG A 83 4.04 -5.65 6.21
C ARG A 83 2.92 -5.45 5.19
N LEU A 84 3.26 -5.65 3.92
CA LEU A 84 2.28 -5.71 2.84
C LEU A 84 1.36 -6.92 3.04
N GLU A 85 0.05 -6.69 2.97
CA GLU A 85 -0.96 -7.74 3.10
C GLU A 85 -0.89 -8.71 1.92
N GLY A 86 -1.22 -9.98 2.14
CA GLY A 86 -1.36 -10.98 1.09
C GLY A 86 -2.66 -10.79 0.28
N ASP A 87 -2.79 -11.53 -0.83
CA ASP A 87 -4.06 -11.63 -1.53
C ASP A 87 -5.07 -12.39 -0.67
N ARG A 88 -6.37 -12.15 -0.90
CA ARG A 88 -7.47 -12.73 -0.13
C ARG A 88 -8.16 -13.82 -0.95
N THR A 89 -8.39 -14.97 -0.33
CA THR A 89 -9.07 -16.11 -0.94
C THR A 89 -10.41 -16.35 -0.25
N TYR A 90 -11.44 -16.59 -1.06
CA TYR A 90 -12.80 -16.88 -0.61
C TYR A 90 -13.34 -18.11 -1.34
N ASP A 91 -14.30 -18.78 -0.73
CA ASP A 91 -15.09 -19.81 -1.42
C ASP A 91 -16.05 -19.13 -2.41
N GLY A 92 -15.91 -19.51 -3.68
CA GLY A 92 -16.81 -19.15 -4.76
C GLY A 92 -18.18 -19.79 -4.61
N ARG A 93 -19.14 -19.34 -5.43
CA ARG A 93 -20.54 -19.77 -5.29
C ARG A 93 -20.77 -21.24 -5.58
N ARG A 94 -19.86 -21.90 -6.31
CA ARG A 94 -19.91 -23.32 -6.66
C ARG A 94 -18.75 -24.09 -6.02
N GLY A 95 -18.09 -23.52 -5.00
CA GLY A 95 -16.97 -24.13 -4.29
C GLY A 95 -15.60 -23.99 -4.98
N GLU A 96 -15.51 -23.18 -6.03
CA GLU A 96 -14.25 -22.78 -6.66
C GLU A 96 -13.53 -21.67 -5.88
N ASP A 97 -12.21 -21.56 -5.99
CA ASP A 97 -11.47 -20.45 -5.36
C ASP A 97 -11.85 -19.10 -6.00
N TYR A 98 -12.19 -18.12 -5.17
CA TYR A 98 -12.38 -16.72 -5.56
C TYR A 98 -11.30 -15.85 -4.92
N ASN A 99 -10.31 -15.45 -5.73
CA ASN A 99 -9.15 -14.69 -5.27
C ASN A 99 -9.29 -13.20 -5.59
N LEU A 100 -8.95 -12.35 -4.61
CA LEU A 100 -8.90 -10.89 -4.74
C LEU A 100 -7.51 -10.37 -4.37
N HIS A 101 -7.03 -9.39 -5.12
CA HIS A 101 -5.82 -8.66 -4.74
C HIS A 101 -6.03 -7.96 -3.39
N GLY A 102 -5.13 -8.22 -2.44
CA GLY A 102 -5.22 -7.64 -1.10
C GLY A 102 -4.55 -6.26 -0.98
N ARG A 103 -3.98 -5.76 -2.08
CA ARG A 103 -3.20 -4.53 -2.15
C ARG A 103 -3.69 -3.66 -3.30
N SER A 104 -3.50 -2.37 -3.13
CA SER A 104 -3.78 -1.37 -4.16
C SER A 104 -2.85 -1.52 -5.37
N LEU A 105 -3.34 -1.15 -6.55
CA LEU A 105 -2.46 -0.93 -7.71
C LEU A 105 -1.54 0.26 -7.42
N LEU A 106 -0.24 0.05 -7.51
CA LEU A 106 0.74 1.10 -7.24
C LEU A 106 1.11 1.85 -8.53
N LEU A 107 0.97 3.18 -8.49
CA LEU A 107 1.61 4.10 -9.41
C LEU A 107 2.80 4.77 -8.70
N ILE A 108 3.75 5.29 -9.48
CA ILE A 108 4.82 6.14 -8.96
C ILE A 108 4.71 7.51 -9.60
N ARG A 109 4.74 8.57 -8.79
CA ARG A 109 4.84 9.96 -9.27
C ARG A 109 6.30 10.38 -9.18
N ASN A 110 6.96 10.38 -10.33
CA ASN A 110 8.29 10.94 -10.47
C ASN A 110 8.22 12.47 -10.46
N VAL A 111 9.35 13.11 -10.23
CA VAL A 111 9.49 14.56 -10.39
C VAL A 111 9.33 15.00 -11.84
N GLY A 112 8.95 16.26 -12.05
CA GLY A 112 8.96 16.91 -13.35
C GLY A 112 10.36 17.23 -13.89
N HIS A 113 10.42 17.91 -15.04
CA HIS A 113 11.67 18.16 -15.79
C HIS A 113 12.54 19.32 -15.28
N LEU A 114 12.18 19.95 -14.16
CA LEU A 114 12.79 21.22 -13.73
C LEU A 114 14.14 21.03 -13.03
N MET A 115 14.21 20.05 -12.13
CA MET A 115 15.30 19.93 -11.17
C MET A 115 16.42 19.02 -11.69
N SER A 116 17.64 19.30 -11.23
CA SER A 116 18.80 18.43 -11.36
C SER A 116 19.15 17.85 -9.99
N SER A 117 19.80 16.69 -9.95
CA SER A 117 20.23 16.03 -8.71
C SER A 117 21.72 15.69 -8.74
N ASP A 118 22.33 15.73 -7.56
CA ASP A 118 23.71 15.31 -7.31
C ASP A 118 23.91 13.79 -7.35
N LEU A 119 22.84 13.00 -7.58
CA LEU A 119 22.90 11.55 -7.74
C LEU A 119 23.83 11.11 -8.88
N VAL A 120 23.89 11.88 -9.97
CA VAL A 120 24.74 11.62 -11.13
C VAL A 120 25.37 12.91 -11.62
N THR A 121 26.69 12.91 -11.78
CA THR A 121 27.43 13.99 -12.44
C THR A 121 27.70 13.62 -13.90
N MET A 122 27.32 14.51 -14.82
CA MET A 122 27.54 14.33 -16.25
C MET A 122 29.00 14.58 -16.63
N ALA A 123 29.41 14.16 -17.83
CA ALA A 123 30.79 14.29 -18.30
C ALA A 123 31.29 15.75 -18.41
N ASN A 124 30.37 16.71 -18.52
CA ASN A 124 30.67 18.16 -18.54
C ASN A 124 30.81 18.76 -17.13
N GLY A 125 30.63 17.97 -16.06
CA GLY A 125 30.72 18.41 -14.67
C GLY A 125 29.41 18.94 -14.08
N GLU A 126 28.32 18.97 -14.83
CA GLU A 126 27.00 19.39 -14.34
C GLU A 126 26.23 18.23 -13.68
N MET A 127 25.29 18.56 -12.80
CA MET A 127 24.34 17.60 -12.24
C MET A 127 23.35 17.14 -13.31
N ALA A 128 23.04 15.85 -13.36
CA ALA A 128 22.05 15.30 -14.26
C ALA A 128 20.63 15.78 -13.87
N PRO A 129 19.68 15.84 -14.82
CA PRO A 129 18.25 15.98 -14.51
C PRO A 129 17.81 14.93 -13.48
N GLU A 130 16.95 15.33 -12.55
CA GLU A 130 16.52 14.48 -11.43
C GLU A 130 15.56 13.35 -11.84
N ALA A 131 14.84 13.54 -12.94
CA ALA A 131 13.83 12.61 -13.47
C ALA A 131 14.43 11.36 -14.12
#